data_AF-A0A1F9CHW6-F1
#
_entry.id   AF-A0A1F9CHW6-F1
#
_cell.length_a   1.000
_cell.length_b   1.000
_cell.length_c   1.000
_cell.angle_alpha   90.00
_cell.angle_beta   90.00
_cell.angle_gamma   90.00
#
_symmetry.space_group_name_H-M   'P 1'
#
loop_
_entity.id
_entity.type
_entity.pdbx_description
1 polymer ?
#
loop_
_entity_poly.entity_id
_entity_poly.type
_entity_poly.pdbx_seq_one_letter_code
_entity_poly.pdbx_strand_id
1 'polypeptide(L)'
;TAEPKMDGLAVEILYEDGVFTRGATRGDGRVGEDVTQNLRAVRSLPLRLRSDPKPPPPRLAVRAEVYMAIADFEALNRARLEKGESAFANPRNAAAGSVRQLDPRITAGRPLDLYCYGMGEAVGLRFETQWEVLQCLRAWGLRVNPLIERCRGIEATIIYFDHMSKRRDSLPYEIDGVVIKVDDLRLQEELGSIARSPRWAVAFKFHPRQATTRIVRIDVSVGRTGALTPVAILDPVRIGGTLVSRATLHNQDEIDRKDVREGDTVLVQRAGDVIPEVVKVIESKRMGREKKFSFPQRCPECEGVVERAEGEAVAYCVNAQCRAQVKERIRHYASKRAMDIEGLGEKIVDMLVDQGLVRNVADLYALKAAQLSELERLGEKSARNLVSAIEQSKARSLRRFIHALGIRHVGEQIAEILAQEFGSVERLAE
;
A
#
# COMPACT_ATOMS: atom_id res chain seq x y z
N THR A 1 -10.54 -18.64 -14.37
CA THR A 1 -9.43 -19.21 -13.58
C THR A 1 -9.38 -18.58 -12.20
N ALA A 2 -9.16 -19.39 -11.17
CA ALA A 2 -9.08 -18.98 -9.77
C ALA A 2 -7.71 -19.34 -9.18
N GLU A 3 -7.11 -18.42 -8.42
CA GLU A 3 -5.73 -18.54 -7.93
C GLU A 3 -5.64 -18.03 -6.48
N PRO A 4 -4.74 -18.56 -5.63
CA PRO A 4 -4.53 -17.98 -4.31
C PRO A 4 -3.97 -16.56 -4.44
N LYS A 5 -4.51 -15.62 -3.66
CA LYS A 5 -3.99 -14.25 -3.63
C LYS A 5 -2.81 -14.18 -2.66
N MET A 6 -1.61 -14.37 -3.22
CA MET A 6 -0.35 -14.33 -2.47
C MET A 6 -0.14 -12.96 -1.82
N ASP A 7 0.28 -12.95 -0.55
CA ASP A 7 0.64 -11.72 0.16
C ASP A 7 2.15 -11.45 0.08
N GLY A 8 2.57 -10.84 -1.02
CA GLY A 8 3.99 -10.57 -1.30
C GLY A 8 4.24 -9.24 -2.00
N LEU A 9 5.27 -9.22 -2.84
CA LEU A 9 5.64 -8.11 -3.70
C LEU A 9 5.50 -8.50 -5.17
N ALA A 10 4.62 -7.80 -5.88
CA ALA A 10 4.49 -7.91 -7.33
C ALA A 10 5.76 -7.44 -8.06
N VAL A 11 6.26 -8.29 -8.94
CA VAL A 11 7.38 -8.04 -9.85
C VAL A 11 7.03 -8.42 -11.28
N GLU A 12 7.67 -7.76 -12.23
CA GLU A 12 7.65 -8.11 -13.64
C GLU A 12 9.07 -8.52 -14.07
N ILE A 13 9.16 -9.65 -14.77
CA ILE A 13 10.41 -10.34 -15.10
C ILE A 13 10.48 -10.45 -16.62
N LEU A 14 11.48 -9.83 -17.22
CA LEU A 14 11.72 -9.84 -18.65
C LEU A 14 12.73 -10.94 -19.01
N TYR A 15 12.32 -11.77 -19.96
CA TYR A 15 13.16 -12.71 -20.67
C TYR A 15 13.32 -12.26 -22.12
N GLU A 16 14.56 -12.28 -22.61
CA GLU A 16 14.89 -12.09 -24.02
C GLU A 16 15.59 -13.36 -24.50
N ASP A 17 15.06 -13.94 -25.58
CA ASP A 17 15.48 -15.25 -26.12
C ASP A 17 15.56 -16.34 -25.03
N GLY A 18 14.58 -16.32 -24.13
CA GLY A 18 14.48 -17.25 -23.00
C GLY A 18 15.48 -17.02 -21.87
N VAL A 19 16.29 -15.95 -21.88
CA VAL A 19 17.26 -15.62 -20.82
C VAL A 19 16.76 -14.44 -19.99
N PHE A 20 16.86 -14.53 -18.66
CA PHE A 20 16.47 -13.45 -17.76
C PHE A 20 17.38 -12.23 -17.93
N THR A 21 16.82 -11.11 -18.38
CA THR A 21 17.57 -9.87 -18.64
C THR A 21 17.27 -8.77 -17.65
N ARG A 22 16.00 -8.57 -17.28
CA ARG A 22 15.59 -7.46 -16.39
C ARG A 22 14.44 -7.83 -15.49
N GLY A 23 14.42 -7.33 -14.26
CA GLY A 23 13.25 -7.43 -13.40
C GLY A 23 12.96 -6.13 -12.65
N ALA A 24 11.68 -5.79 -12.52
CA ALA A 24 11.22 -4.56 -11.92
C ALA A 24 10.10 -4.79 -10.92
N THR A 25 10.02 -3.94 -9.90
CA THR A 25 8.85 -3.91 -9.00
C THR A 25 7.66 -3.24 -9.68
N ARG A 26 6.43 -3.48 -9.21
CA ARG A 26 5.22 -2.83 -9.77
C ARG A 26 5.26 -1.29 -9.76
N GLY A 27 5.91 -0.69 -8.75
CA GLY A 27 5.94 0.77 -8.57
C GLY A 27 4.54 1.41 -8.58
N ASP A 28 4.32 2.38 -9.48
CA ASP A 28 3.02 3.05 -9.67
C ASP A 28 2.12 2.38 -10.73
N GLY A 29 2.56 1.26 -11.31
CA GLY A 29 1.90 0.56 -12.41
C GLY A 29 2.40 0.97 -13.80
N ARG A 30 3.23 2.01 -13.91
CA ARG A 30 3.91 2.44 -15.14
C ARG A 30 5.43 2.40 -15.00
N VAL A 31 5.95 2.86 -13.87
CA VAL A 31 7.39 2.92 -13.57
C VAL A 31 7.68 2.13 -12.30
N GLY A 32 8.57 1.15 -12.43
CA GLY A 32 9.04 0.27 -11.36
C GLY A 32 10.49 0.53 -10.97
N GLU A 33 10.87 0.09 -9.77
CA GLU A 33 12.28 0.04 -9.34
C GLU A 33 12.98 -1.17 -9.99
N ASP A 34 14.17 -0.97 -10.57
CA ASP A 34 15.00 -2.07 -11.07
C ASP A 34 15.53 -2.89 -9.90
N VAL A 35 15.16 -4.18 -9.90
CA VAL A 35 15.55 -5.16 -8.87
C VAL A 35 16.18 -6.40 -9.53
N THR A 36 16.76 -6.23 -10.71
CA THR A 36 17.29 -7.33 -11.54
C THR A 36 18.30 -8.17 -10.77
N GLN A 37 19.29 -7.55 -10.14
CA GLN A 37 20.34 -8.26 -9.40
C GLN A 37 19.77 -9.03 -8.19
N ASN A 38 18.77 -8.47 -7.54
CA ASN A 38 18.15 -9.07 -6.37
C ASN A 38 17.26 -10.25 -6.76
N LEU A 39 16.56 -10.14 -7.89
CA LEU A 39 15.78 -11.25 -8.47
C LEU A 39 16.69 -12.39 -8.97
N ARG A 40 17.89 -12.11 -9.48
CA ARG A 40 18.88 -13.17 -9.81
C ARG A 40 19.23 -14.04 -8.60
N ALA A 41 19.11 -13.51 -7.39
CA ALA A 41 19.39 -14.24 -6.15
C ALA A 41 18.22 -15.10 -5.66
N VAL A 42 17.02 -14.96 -6.24
CA VAL A 42 15.84 -15.75 -5.88
C VAL A 42 15.93 -17.11 -6.55
N ARG A 43 16.16 -18.17 -5.76
CA ARG A 43 16.48 -19.51 -6.27
C ARG A 43 15.41 -20.13 -7.16
N SER A 44 14.15 -19.78 -6.93
CA SER A 44 13.03 -20.29 -7.72
C SER A 44 12.83 -19.58 -9.05
N LEU A 45 13.59 -18.51 -9.33
CA LEU A 45 13.59 -17.85 -10.62
C LEU A 45 14.52 -18.60 -11.60
N PRO A 46 14.00 -19.23 -12.67
CA PRO A 46 14.86 -19.76 -13.71
C PRO A 46 15.55 -18.61 -14.44
N LEU A 47 16.89 -18.62 -14.49
CA LEU A 47 17.66 -17.64 -15.26
C LEU A 47 17.60 -17.89 -16.78
N ARG A 48 17.25 -19.12 -17.18
CA ARG A 48 16.96 -19.52 -18.55
C ARG A 48 15.72 -20.40 -18.57
N LEU A 49 14.78 -20.07 -19.46
CA LEU A 49 13.55 -20.84 -19.67
C LEU A 49 13.85 -22.13 -20.43
N ARG A 50 13.03 -23.15 -20.16
CA ARG A 50 13.03 -24.39 -20.94
C ARG A 50 12.43 -24.14 -22.32
N SER A 51 12.85 -24.92 -23.31
CA SER A 51 12.41 -24.76 -24.70
C SER A 51 11.50 -25.89 -25.19
N ASP A 52 11.18 -26.86 -24.32
CA ASP A 52 10.38 -28.06 -24.59
C ASP A 52 9.13 -28.03 -23.67
N PRO A 53 7.90 -28.23 -24.17
CA PRO A 53 7.48 -28.60 -25.54
C PRO A 53 7.39 -27.44 -26.53
N LYS A 54 7.57 -26.20 -26.07
CA LYS A 54 7.46 -25.01 -26.92
C LYS A 54 8.56 -24.01 -26.57
N PRO A 55 9.27 -23.44 -27.56
CA PRO A 55 10.26 -22.41 -27.28
C PRO A 55 9.59 -21.14 -26.72
N PRO A 56 10.24 -20.44 -25.77
CA PRO A 56 9.79 -19.13 -25.34
C PRO A 56 9.86 -18.13 -26.51
N PRO A 57 8.99 -17.11 -26.54
CA PRO A 57 9.06 -16.08 -27.57
C PRO A 57 10.35 -15.25 -27.42
N PRO A 58 10.76 -14.50 -28.47
CA PRO A 58 11.97 -13.68 -28.43
C PRO A 58 11.98 -12.67 -27.27
N ARG A 59 10.79 -12.21 -26.87
CA ARG A 59 10.62 -11.32 -25.72
C ARG A 59 9.36 -11.69 -24.94
N LEU A 60 9.55 -11.92 -23.64
CA LEU A 60 8.52 -12.37 -22.71
C LEU A 60 8.62 -11.60 -21.39
N ALA A 61 7.56 -10.89 -21.02
CA ALA A 61 7.37 -10.36 -19.68
C ALA A 61 6.47 -11.31 -18.87
N VAL A 62 6.96 -11.74 -17.71
CA VAL A 62 6.23 -12.60 -16.77
C VAL A 62 5.92 -11.81 -15.51
N ARG A 63 4.68 -11.91 -15.04
CA ARG A 63 4.25 -11.29 -13.78
C ARG A 63 4.26 -12.33 -12.67
N ALA A 64 4.91 -11.98 -11.56
CA ALA A 64 5.08 -12.87 -10.42
C ALA A 64 4.91 -12.12 -9.10
N GLU A 65 4.64 -12.88 -8.05
CA GLU A 65 4.64 -12.40 -6.67
C GLU A 65 5.83 -13.03 -5.94
N VAL A 66 6.76 -12.19 -5.46
CA VAL A 66 7.83 -12.64 -4.57
C VAL A 66 7.28 -12.68 -3.15
N TYR A 67 7.47 -13.81 -2.46
CA TYR A 67 7.00 -14.02 -1.11
C TYR A 67 8.07 -14.68 -0.23
N MET A 68 7.78 -14.78 1.06
CA MET A 68 8.59 -15.48 2.05
C MET A 68 7.69 -16.46 2.80
N ALA A 69 8.14 -17.70 2.96
CA ALA A 69 7.38 -18.69 3.74
C ALA A 69 7.31 -18.26 5.21
N ILE A 70 6.26 -18.72 5.92
CA ILE A 70 6.00 -18.32 7.32
C ILE A 70 7.16 -18.77 8.22
N ALA A 71 7.58 -20.04 8.11
CA ALA A 71 8.68 -20.59 8.91
C ALA A 71 10.01 -19.84 8.68
N ASP A 72 10.28 -19.50 7.42
CA ASP A 72 11.46 -18.74 7.00
C ASP A 72 11.44 -17.30 7.53
N PHE A 73 10.28 -16.65 7.50
CA PHE A 73 10.06 -15.33 8.09
C PHE A 73 10.29 -15.33 9.61
N GLU A 74 9.77 -16.33 10.32
CA GLU A 74 9.97 -16.47 11.76
C GLU A 74 11.45 -16.68 12.10
N ALA A 75 12.14 -17.54 11.34
CA ALA A 75 13.59 -17.77 11.51
C ALA A 75 14.39 -16.48 11.26
N LEU A 76 14.06 -15.74 10.19
CA LEU A 76 14.69 -14.45 9.89
C LEU A 76 14.47 -13.44 11.03
N ASN A 77 13.26 -13.35 11.57
CA ASN A 77 12.97 -12.44 12.67
C ASN A 77 13.70 -12.82 13.97
N ARG A 78 13.80 -14.12 14.31
CA ARG A 78 14.60 -14.58 15.46
C ARG A 78 16.06 -14.14 15.30
N ALA A 79 16.68 -14.41 14.15
CA ALA A 79 18.06 -14.04 13.88
C ALA A 79 18.30 -12.52 13.91
N ARG A 80 17.30 -11.70 13.57
CA ARG A 80 17.38 -10.23 13.66
C ARG A 80 17.34 -9.75 15.11
N LEU A 81 16.42 -10.30 15.91
CA LEU A 81 16.28 -9.95 17.32
C LEU A 81 17.54 -10.33 18.11
N GLU A 82 18.15 -11.48 17.83
CA GLU A 82 19.43 -11.91 18.42
C GLU A 82 20.57 -10.94 18.12
N LYS A 83 20.51 -10.23 16.99
CA LYS A 83 21.48 -9.19 16.59
C LYS A 83 21.11 -7.78 17.09
N GLY A 84 20.05 -7.65 17.89
CA GLY A 84 19.55 -6.36 18.35
C GLY A 84 18.85 -5.53 17.27
N GLU A 85 18.53 -6.12 16.12
CA GLU A 85 17.81 -5.46 15.04
C GLU A 85 16.29 -5.56 15.22
N SER A 86 15.55 -4.60 14.67
CA SER A 86 14.08 -4.68 14.66
C SER A 86 13.58 -5.81 13.76
N ALA A 87 12.60 -6.57 14.28
CA ALA A 87 11.87 -7.58 13.53
C ALA A 87 11.00 -6.94 12.43
N PHE A 88 10.81 -7.67 11.33
CA PHE A 88 9.83 -7.31 10.32
C PHE A 88 8.41 -7.58 10.83
N ALA A 89 7.48 -6.71 10.45
CA ALA A 89 6.09 -6.79 10.93
C ALA A 89 5.30 -7.99 10.37
N ASN A 90 5.58 -8.40 9.12
CA ASN A 90 4.90 -9.50 8.44
C ASN A 90 5.75 -10.03 7.25
N PRO A 91 5.44 -11.23 6.71
CA PRO A 91 6.18 -11.81 5.58
C PRO A 91 6.21 -10.92 4.34
N ARG A 92 5.13 -10.21 4.01
CA ARG A 92 5.04 -9.27 2.89
C ARG A 92 6.11 -8.18 2.98
N ASN A 93 6.21 -7.53 4.13
CA ASN A 93 7.19 -6.47 4.39
C ASN A 93 8.62 -7.01 4.40
N ALA A 94 8.81 -8.22 4.95
CA ALA A 94 10.11 -8.88 4.89
C ALA A 94 10.51 -9.16 3.44
N ALA A 95 9.63 -9.75 2.62
CA ALA A 95 9.89 -10.02 1.20
C ALA A 95 10.18 -8.73 0.43
N ALA A 96 9.34 -7.70 0.59
CA ALA A 96 9.51 -6.42 -0.09
C ALA A 96 10.83 -5.72 0.28
N GLY A 97 11.17 -5.67 1.58
CA GLY A 97 12.44 -5.12 2.04
C GLY A 97 13.64 -5.95 1.58
N SER A 98 13.47 -7.25 1.39
CA SER A 98 14.52 -8.17 0.91
C SER A 98 14.83 -7.99 -0.58
N VAL A 99 13.82 -7.78 -1.41
CA VAL A 99 13.98 -7.57 -2.86
C VAL A 99 14.56 -6.19 -3.17
N ARG A 100 14.48 -5.23 -2.25
CA ARG A 100 14.92 -3.82 -2.46
C ARG A 100 16.26 -3.48 -1.80
N GLN A 101 17.09 -4.47 -1.48
CA GLN A 101 18.42 -4.23 -0.92
C GLN A 101 19.35 -3.63 -1.99
N LEU A 102 20.20 -2.68 -1.61
CA LEU A 102 21.24 -2.15 -2.50
C LEU A 102 22.31 -3.20 -2.81
N ASP A 103 22.63 -4.03 -1.82
CA ASP A 103 23.57 -5.15 -1.97
C ASP A 103 22.79 -6.46 -2.21
N PRO A 104 22.86 -7.05 -3.42
CA PRO A 104 22.14 -8.28 -3.74
C PRO A 104 22.61 -9.49 -2.91
N ARG A 105 23.80 -9.44 -2.29
CA ARG A 105 24.28 -10.49 -1.39
C ARG A 105 23.41 -10.59 -0.13
N ILE A 106 22.84 -9.46 0.32
CA ILE A 106 21.86 -9.45 1.41
C ILE A 106 20.59 -10.18 0.98
N THR A 107 20.12 -9.95 -0.25
CA THR A 107 18.97 -10.67 -0.80
C THR A 107 19.24 -12.16 -0.93
N ALA A 108 20.44 -12.55 -1.40
CA ALA A 108 20.84 -13.95 -1.54
C ALA A 108 20.86 -14.73 -0.22
N GLY A 109 21.12 -14.04 0.90
CA GLY A 109 21.02 -14.61 2.25
C GLY A 109 19.60 -14.74 2.79
N ARG A 110 18.57 -14.31 2.04
CA ARG A 110 17.18 -14.35 2.48
C ARG A 110 16.38 -15.40 1.72
N PRO A 111 15.56 -16.20 2.41
CA PRO A 111 14.77 -17.27 1.81
C PRO A 111 13.55 -16.72 1.06
N LEU A 112 13.79 -16.15 -0.12
CA LEU A 112 12.74 -15.66 -1.01
C LEU A 112 12.32 -16.75 -2.00
N ASP A 113 11.03 -16.75 -2.32
CA ASP A 113 10.44 -17.61 -3.33
C ASP A 113 9.46 -16.80 -4.19
N LEU A 114 9.00 -17.36 -5.31
CA LEU A 114 8.09 -16.67 -6.22
C LEU A 114 7.09 -17.62 -6.87
N TYR A 115 5.90 -17.09 -7.15
CA TYR A 115 4.93 -17.71 -8.04
C TYR A 115 4.54 -16.75 -9.15
N CYS A 116 4.54 -17.26 -10.38
CA CYS A 116 4.07 -16.57 -11.57
C CYS A 116 2.55 -16.71 -11.68
N TYR A 117 1.87 -15.63 -12.07
CA TYR A 117 0.41 -15.57 -12.14
C TYR A 117 -0.12 -14.96 -13.45
N GLY A 118 0.76 -14.55 -14.35
CA GLY A 118 0.34 -13.99 -15.63
C GLY A 118 1.50 -13.56 -16.51
N MET A 119 1.14 -13.06 -17.67
CA MET A 119 2.07 -12.55 -18.67
C MET A 119 1.78 -11.07 -18.94
N GLY A 120 2.83 -10.32 -19.25
CA GLY A 120 2.76 -9.00 -19.84
C GLY A 120 2.92 -9.12 -21.36
N GLU A 121 3.92 -8.45 -21.90
CA GLU A 121 4.32 -8.58 -23.31
C GLU A 121 4.78 -10.01 -23.66
N ALA A 122 4.32 -10.54 -24.79
CA ALA A 122 4.77 -11.80 -25.36
C ALA A 122 4.81 -11.71 -26.89
N VAL A 123 5.99 -11.47 -27.45
CA VAL A 123 6.12 -11.16 -28.89
C VAL A 123 5.90 -12.42 -29.74
N GLY A 124 4.95 -12.36 -30.66
CA GLY A 124 4.67 -13.46 -31.60
C GLY A 124 3.98 -14.68 -30.96
N LEU A 125 3.48 -14.54 -29.73
CA LEU A 125 2.80 -15.63 -29.02
C LEU A 125 1.46 -15.15 -28.48
N ARG A 126 0.40 -15.89 -28.81
CA ARG A 126 -0.95 -15.68 -28.29
C ARG A 126 -1.47 -16.95 -27.66
N PHE A 127 -2.33 -16.78 -26.67
CA PHE A 127 -3.07 -17.83 -26.00
C PHE A 127 -4.56 -17.52 -26.08
N GLU A 128 -5.41 -18.52 -25.94
CA GLU A 128 -6.86 -18.31 -25.89
C GLU A 128 -7.32 -18.12 -24.45
N THR A 129 -6.66 -18.80 -23.51
CA THR A 129 -7.08 -18.79 -22.10
C THR A 129 -5.98 -18.46 -21.09
N GLN A 130 -6.36 -17.85 -19.97
CA GLN A 130 -5.51 -17.66 -18.80
C GLN A 130 -4.99 -19.02 -18.27
N TRP A 131 -5.80 -20.08 -18.34
CA TRP A 131 -5.35 -21.42 -17.97
C TRP A 131 -4.15 -21.89 -18.81
N GLU A 132 -4.20 -21.73 -20.14
CA GLU A 132 -3.10 -22.08 -21.04
C GLU A 132 -1.83 -21.29 -20.74
N VAL A 133 -1.98 -19.98 -20.47
CA VAL A 133 -0.87 -19.12 -20.02
C VAL A 133 -0.17 -19.75 -18.82
N LEU A 134 -0.92 -20.09 -17.77
CA LEU A 134 -0.34 -20.67 -16.55
C LEU A 134 0.31 -22.04 -16.78
N GLN A 135 -0.28 -22.89 -17.61
CA GLN A 135 0.34 -24.18 -17.97
C GLN A 135 1.62 -23.99 -18.79
N CYS A 136 1.65 -23.01 -19.70
CA CYS A 136 2.82 -22.71 -20.51
C CYS A 136 3.98 -22.17 -19.66
N LEU A 137 3.70 -21.29 -18.69
CA LEU A 137 4.71 -20.83 -17.73
C LEU A 137 5.32 -22.01 -16.96
N ARG A 138 4.49 -22.97 -16.49
CA ARG A 138 4.99 -24.20 -15.85
C ARG A 138 5.91 -25.00 -16.78
N ALA A 139 5.52 -25.17 -18.03
CA ALA A 139 6.31 -25.92 -19.02
C ALA A 139 7.68 -25.28 -19.26
N TRP A 140 7.77 -23.94 -19.27
CA TRP A 140 9.03 -23.20 -19.35
C TRP A 140 9.89 -23.26 -18.07
N GLY A 141 9.43 -23.95 -17.02
CA GLY A 141 10.16 -24.12 -15.77
C GLY A 141 9.89 -23.02 -14.74
N LEU A 142 8.94 -22.12 -14.99
CA LEU A 142 8.51 -21.12 -14.03
C LEU A 142 7.55 -21.76 -13.01
N ARG A 143 7.67 -21.34 -11.75
CA ARG A 143 6.77 -21.83 -10.70
C ARG A 143 5.44 -21.12 -10.80
N VAL A 144 4.37 -21.88 -10.92
CA VAL A 144 2.99 -21.42 -10.78
C VAL A 144 2.38 -22.13 -9.59
N ASN A 145 1.56 -21.42 -8.81
CA ASN A 145 1.00 -21.99 -7.58
C ASN A 145 0.29 -23.33 -7.87
N PRO A 146 0.55 -24.40 -7.10
CA PRO A 146 -0.08 -25.70 -7.36
C PRO A 146 -1.59 -25.70 -7.10
N LEU A 147 -2.11 -24.71 -6.36
CA LEU A 147 -3.51 -24.61 -5.96
C LEU A 147 -4.38 -23.78 -6.91
N ILE A 148 -3.92 -23.52 -8.14
CA ILE A 148 -4.76 -22.87 -9.16
C ILE A 148 -5.85 -23.83 -9.65
N GLU A 149 -7.02 -23.29 -9.95
CA GLU A 149 -8.14 -24.08 -10.47
C GLU A 149 -8.86 -23.39 -11.62
N ARG A 150 -9.35 -24.21 -12.56
CA ARG A 150 -10.20 -23.76 -13.66
C ARG A 150 -11.67 -23.93 -13.28
N CYS A 151 -12.25 -22.91 -12.65
CA CYS A 151 -13.64 -22.91 -12.23
C CYS A 151 -14.59 -22.61 -13.40
N ARG A 152 -15.70 -23.35 -13.50
CA ARG A 152 -16.82 -23.07 -14.42
C ARG A 152 -17.99 -22.51 -13.63
N GLY A 153 -18.37 -21.26 -13.93
CA GLY A 153 -19.47 -20.59 -13.23
C GLY A 153 -19.09 -20.00 -11.87
N ILE A 154 -20.03 -19.27 -11.28
CA ILE A 154 -19.83 -18.56 -10.01
C ILE A 154 -19.82 -19.53 -8.82
N GLU A 155 -20.60 -20.61 -8.89
CA GLU A 155 -20.71 -21.62 -7.84
C GLU A 155 -19.37 -22.34 -7.61
N ALA A 156 -18.71 -22.77 -8.70
CA ALA A 156 -17.38 -23.37 -8.61
C ALA A 156 -16.34 -22.39 -8.04
N THR A 157 -16.51 -21.10 -8.32
CA THR A 157 -15.64 -20.04 -7.81
C THR A 157 -15.82 -19.81 -6.30
N ILE A 158 -17.07 -19.87 -5.82
CA ILE A 158 -17.40 -19.77 -4.39
C ILE A 158 -16.86 -21.00 -3.64
N ILE A 159 -17.02 -22.20 -4.20
CA ILE A 159 -16.46 -23.43 -3.62
C ILE A 159 -14.94 -23.33 -3.47
N TYR A 160 -14.26 -22.81 -4.50
CA TYR A 160 -12.82 -22.56 -4.44
C TYR A 160 -12.44 -21.58 -3.32
N PHE A 161 -13.18 -20.47 -3.20
CA PHE A 161 -12.98 -19.49 -2.13
C PHE A 161 -13.11 -20.12 -0.75
N ASP A 162 -14.16 -20.90 -0.51
CA ASP A 162 -14.41 -21.56 0.79
C ASP A 162 -13.33 -22.58 1.14
N HIS A 163 -12.90 -23.37 0.15
CA HIS A 163 -11.80 -24.33 0.31
C HIS A 163 -10.49 -23.64 0.66
N MET A 164 -10.15 -22.55 -0.04
CA MET A 164 -8.94 -21.77 0.23
C MET A 164 -9.01 -21.04 1.57
N SER A 165 -10.18 -20.53 1.97
CA SER A 165 -10.41 -19.88 3.26
C SER A 165 -10.16 -20.85 4.41
N LYS A 166 -10.70 -22.08 4.34
CA LYS A 166 -10.49 -23.14 5.34
C LYS A 166 -9.03 -23.60 5.43
N ARG A 167 -8.30 -23.57 4.31
CA ARG A 167 -6.89 -23.98 4.24
C ARG A 167 -5.91 -22.88 4.54
N ARG A 168 -6.35 -21.62 4.69
CA ARG A 168 -5.50 -20.45 4.85
C ARG A 168 -4.37 -20.67 5.87
N ASP A 169 -4.71 -21.15 7.07
CA ASP A 169 -3.76 -21.28 8.17
C ASP A 169 -2.85 -22.52 8.08
N SER A 170 -3.10 -23.45 7.15
CA SER A 170 -2.24 -24.62 6.92
C SER A 170 -1.23 -24.43 5.78
N LEU A 171 -1.31 -23.31 5.05
CA LEU A 171 -0.37 -23.02 3.98
C LEU A 171 0.98 -22.55 4.56
N PRO A 172 2.10 -22.89 3.92
CA PRO A 172 3.42 -22.46 4.37
C PRO A 172 3.71 -20.98 4.06
N TYR A 173 2.74 -20.25 3.50
CA TYR A 173 2.84 -18.86 3.07
C TYR A 173 1.52 -18.13 3.32
N GLU A 174 1.57 -16.80 3.49
CA GLU A 174 0.38 -15.99 3.71
C GLU A 174 -0.37 -15.71 2.39
N ILE A 175 -1.70 -15.80 2.48
CA ILE A 175 -2.64 -15.39 1.43
C ILE A 175 -3.73 -14.51 2.05
N ASP A 176 -4.15 -13.47 1.34
CA ASP A 176 -5.21 -12.54 1.80
C ASP A 176 -6.56 -12.75 1.08
N GLY A 177 -6.67 -13.78 0.26
CA GLY A 177 -7.87 -14.13 -0.48
C GLY A 177 -7.58 -15.04 -1.67
N VAL A 178 -8.44 -14.93 -2.67
CA VAL A 178 -8.26 -15.54 -3.99
C VAL A 178 -8.40 -14.47 -5.08
N VAL A 179 -7.78 -14.70 -6.24
CA VAL A 179 -7.95 -13.87 -7.43
C VAL A 179 -8.75 -14.67 -8.44
N ILE A 180 -9.90 -14.12 -8.84
CA ILE A 180 -10.76 -14.70 -9.87
C ILE A 180 -10.55 -13.90 -11.14
N LYS A 181 -10.22 -14.59 -12.24
CA LYS A 181 -9.97 -14.01 -13.56
C LYS A 181 -10.89 -14.64 -14.58
N VAL A 182 -11.48 -13.83 -15.45
CA VAL A 182 -12.13 -14.31 -16.69
C VAL A 182 -11.12 -15.16 -17.45
N ASP A 183 -11.50 -16.37 -17.84
CA ASP A 183 -10.56 -17.33 -18.41
C ASP A 183 -10.24 -17.04 -19.88
N ASP A 184 -11.21 -16.57 -20.67
CA ASP A 184 -11.05 -16.19 -22.07
C ASP A 184 -10.29 -14.86 -22.18
N LEU A 185 -9.14 -14.86 -22.86
CA LEU A 185 -8.29 -13.67 -23.01
C LEU A 185 -8.87 -12.62 -23.94
N ARG A 186 -9.71 -12.99 -24.91
CA ARG A 186 -10.39 -12.02 -25.79
C ARG A 186 -11.40 -11.20 -24.97
N LEU A 187 -12.11 -11.86 -24.05
CA LEU A 187 -13.00 -11.16 -23.12
C LEU A 187 -12.23 -10.26 -22.16
N GLN A 188 -11.00 -10.61 -21.76
CA GLN A 188 -10.17 -9.71 -20.97
C GLN A 188 -9.81 -8.42 -21.73
N GLU A 189 -9.47 -8.54 -23.01
CA GLU A 189 -9.19 -7.40 -23.90
C GLU A 189 -10.43 -6.51 -24.06
N GLU A 190 -11.60 -7.10 -24.34
CA GLU A 190 -12.86 -6.38 -24.52
C GLU A 190 -13.33 -5.68 -23.24
N LEU A 191 -13.23 -6.36 -22.09
CA LEU A 191 -13.59 -5.77 -20.79
C LEU A 191 -12.65 -4.62 -20.41
N GLY A 192 -11.38 -4.70 -20.80
CA GLY A 192 -10.38 -3.69 -20.56
C GLY A 192 -10.07 -3.45 -19.08
N SER A 193 -9.72 -2.20 -18.75
CA SER A 193 -9.35 -1.81 -17.38
C SER A 193 -9.99 -0.48 -16.99
N ILE A 194 -10.25 -0.32 -15.70
CA ILE A 194 -10.43 1.00 -15.09
C ILE A 194 -9.06 1.51 -14.64
N ALA A 195 -8.96 2.81 -14.33
CA ALA A 195 -7.70 3.51 -14.10
C ALA A 195 -6.68 2.86 -13.13
N ARG A 196 -7.07 1.93 -12.24
CA ARG A 196 -6.14 1.22 -11.34
C ARG A 196 -6.30 -0.31 -11.32
N SER A 197 -7.27 -0.88 -12.04
CA SER A 197 -7.54 -2.31 -11.99
C SER A 197 -8.22 -2.84 -13.26
N PRO A 198 -7.95 -4.10 -13.64
CA PRO A 198 -8.68 -4.75 -14.73
C PRO A 198 -10.16 -4.91 -14.38
N ARG A 199 -11.03 -4.89 -15.39
CA ARG A 199 -12.47 -5.20 -15.23
C ARG A 199 -12.76 -6.71 -15.24
N TRP A 200 -11.80 -7.49 -15.73
CA TRP A 200 -11.90 -8.94 -15.90
C TRP A 200 -11.34 -9.76 -14.74
N ALA A 201 -10.83 -9.13 -13.68
CA ALA A 201 -10.35 -9.82 -12.49
C ALA A 201 -10.77 -9.14 -11.19
N VAL A 202 -11.03 -9.95 -10.17
CA VAL A 202 -11.37 -9.49 -8.83
C VAL A 202 -10.53 -10.22 -7.78
N ALA A 203 -10.04 -9.45 -6.81
CA ALA A 203 -9.46 -9.99 -5.58
C ALA A 203 -10.60 -10.25 -4.59
N PHE A 204 -11.03 -11.49 -4.46
CA PHE A 204 -12.03 -11.89 -3.47
C PHE A 204 -11.32 -12.19 -2.15
N LYS A 205 -11.27 -11.19 -1.27
CA LYS A 205 -10.54 -11.25 0.00
C LYS A 205 -11.27 -12.08 1.05
N PHE A 206 -10.51 -12.77 1.90
CA PHE A 206 -11.07 -13.44 3.07
C PHE A 206 -11.58 -12.43 4.08
N HIS A 207 -12.43 -12.90 5.01
CA HIS A 207 -12.78 -12.12 6.17
C HIS A 207 -11.50 -11.71 6.92
N PRO A 208 -11.34 -10.42 7.26
CA PRO A 208 -10.22 -9.95 8.05
C PRO A 208 -10.08 -10.74 9.35
N ARG A 209 -8.85 -11.03 9.77
CA ARG A 209 -8.62 -11.53 11.13
C ARG A 209 -9.12 -10.46 12.12
N GLN A 210 -9.86 -10.89 13.13
CA GLN A 210 -10.40 -10.02 14.17
C GLN A 210 -9.76 -10.36 15.50
N ALA A 211 -9.56 -9.36 16.35
CA ALA A 211 -9.16 -9.58 17.74
C ALA A 211 -9.96 -8.66 18.66
N THR A 212 -10.13 -9.11 19.90
CA THR A 212 -10.77 -8.30 20.94
C THR A 212 -9.71 -7.56 21.73
N THR A 213 -9.90 -6.26 21.96
CA THR A 213 -9.05 -5.45 22.84
C THR A 213 -9.86 -4.33 23.49
N ARG A 214 -9.25 -3.54 24.37
CA ARG A 214 -9.91 -2.43 25.08
C ARG A 214 -9.52 -1.09 24.48
N ILE A 215 -10.48 -0.16 24.39
CA ILE A 215 -10.22 1.24 24.09
C ILE A 215 -9.70 1.91 25.38
N VAL A 216 -8.47 2.39 25.34
CA VAL A 216 -7.87 3.18 26.43
C VAL A 216 -8.45 4.58 26.44
N ARG A 217 -8.51 5.23 25.28
CA ARG A 217 -9.09 6.55 25.04
C ARG A 217 -9.34 6.76 23.54
N ILE A 218 -10.03 7.84 23.19
CA ILE A 218 -10.28 8.23 21.80
C ILE A 218 -9.61 9.59 21.57
N ASP A 219 -8.59 9.59 20.70
CA ASP A 219 -7.90 10.81 20.27
C ASP A 219 -8.54 11.32 18.96
N VAL A 220 -8.40 12.62 18.66
CA VAL A 220 -8.87 13.23 17.41
C VAL A 220 -7.68 13.60 16.54
N SER A 221 -7.63 13.04 15.33
CA SER A 221 -6.64 13.37 14.31
C SER A 221 -7.18 14.43 13.37
N VAL A 222 -6.36 15.42 13.01
CA VAL A 222 -6.72 16.47 12.04
C VAL A 222 -6.03 16.20 10.71
N GLY A 223 -6.80 15.94 9.66
CA GLY A 223 -6.29 15.68 8.31
C GLY A 223 -5.93 16.96 7.54
N ARG A 224 -5.31 16.78 6.36
CA ARG A 224 -4.88 17.88 5.45
C ARG A 224 -5.94 18.93 5.12
N THR A 225 -7.20 18.52 4.94
CA THR A 225 -8.32 19.42 4.61
C THR A 225 -9.05 19.93 5.86
N GLY A 226 -8.47 19.72 7.04
CA GLY A 226 -9.10 20.02 8.31
C GLY A 226 -10.07 18.97 8.80
N ALA A 227 -10.30 17.86 8.08
CA ALA A 227 -11.19 16.79 8.53
C ALA A 227 -10.73 16.22 9.88
N LEU A 228 -11.63 16.20 10.87
CA LEU A 228 -11.40 15.56 12.16
C LEU A 228 -11.81 14.09 12.07
N THR A 229 -10.88 13.19 12.39
CA THR A 229 -11.11 11.74 12.41
C THR A 229 -10.89 11.21 13.82
N PRO A 230 -11.87 10.51 14.42
CA PRO A 230 -11.69 9.93 15.74
C PRO A 230 -10.88 8.63 15.62
N VAL A 231 -9.89 8.47 16.50
CA VAL A 231 -8.97 7.34 16.51
C VAL A 231 -8.99 6.71 17.89
N ALA A 232 -9.42 5.45 17.95
CA ALA A 232 -9.34 4.67 19.18
C ALA A 232 -7.88 4.31 19.47
N ILE A 233 -7.41 4.68 20.65
CA ILE A 233 -6.15 4.19 21.22
C ILE A 233 -6.47 2.92 21.99
N LEU A 234 -5.83 1.83 21.60
CA LEU A 234 -6.16 0.49 22.06
C LEU A 234 -5.07 -0.05 22.99
N ASP A 235 -5.46 -0.92 23.92
CA ASP A 235 -4.50 -1.84 24.51
C ASP A 235 -3.88 -2.68 23.37
N PRO A 236 -2.53 -2.78 23.27
CA PRO A 236 -1.89 -3.41 22.12
C PRO A 236 -2.36 -4.84 21.90
N VAL A 237 -2.82 -5.15 20.68
CA VAL A 237 -3.35 -6.48 20.32
C VAL A 237 -2.75 -6.96 19.00
N ARG A 238 -2.48 -8.26 18.86
CA ARG A 238 -1.99 -8.83 17.60
C ARG A 238 -3.16 -9.21 16.68
N ILE A 239 -3.18 -8.67 15.46
CA ILE A 239 -4.15 -9.01 14.42
C ILE A 239 -3.39 -9.39 13.14
N GLY A 240 -3.44 -10.67 12.76
CA GLY A 240 -2.71 -11.18 11.60
C GLY A 240 -1.20 -10.92 11.68
N GLY A 241 -0.58 -11.29 12.80
CA GLY A 241 0.86 -11.16 13.05
C GLY A 241 1.36 -9.75 13.39
N THR A 242 0.60 -8.69 13.04
CA THR A 242 0.98 -7.29 13.31
C THR A 242 0.39 -6.81 14.64
N LEU A 243 1.20 -6.08 15.43
CA LEU A 243 0.74 -5.42 16.64
C LEU A 243 -0.05 -4.15 16.28
N VAL A 244 -1.28 -4.06 16.75
CA VAL A 244 -2.21 -2.95 16.52
C VAL A 244 -2.47 -2.25 17.85
N SER A 245 -2.24 -0.94 17.89
CA SER A 245 -2.50 -0.08 19.05
C SER A 245 -3.42 1.11 18.73
N ARG A 246 -3.81 1.26 17.46
CA ARG A 246 -4.67 2.35 16.98
C ARG A 246 -5.68 1.78 15.98
N ALA A 247 -6.92 2.25 16.03
CA ALA A 247 -7.94 1.91 15.04
C ALA A 247 -8.82 3.13 14.72
N THR A 248 -9.24 3.25 13.45
CA THR A 248 -10.19 4.29 13.05
C THR A 248 -11.58 4.02 13.61
N LEU A 249 -12.27 5.10 14.01
CA LEU A 249 -13.70 5.12 14.31
C LEU A 249 -14.52 5.80 13.21
N HIS A 250 -13.88 6.18 12.11
CA HIS A 250 -14.44 6.85 10.92
C HIS A 250 -14.96 8.26 11.20
N ASN A 251 -16.05 8.42 11.95
CA ASN A 251 -16.69 9.71 12.26
C ASN A 251 -17.61 9.60 13.50
N GLN A 252 -18.27 10.69 13.88
CA GLN A 252 -19.16 10.71 15.06
C GLN A 252 -20.36 9.79 14.88
N ASP A 253 -20.95 9.80 13.70
CA ASP A 253 -22.18 9.03 13.43
C ASP A 253 -21.92 7.52 13.55
N GLU A 254 -20.73 7.06 13.15
CA GLU A 254 -20.28 5.67 13.35
C GLU A 254 -20.03 5.33 14.83
N ILE A 255 -19.48 6.27 15.61
CA ILE A 255 -19.33 6.11 17.07
C ILE A 255 -20.71 5.98 17.71
N ASP A 256 -21.65 6.84 17.35
CA ASP A 256 -23.00 6.85 17.92
C ASP A 256 -23.77 5.59 17.49
N ARG A 257 -23.69 5.19 16.21
CA ARG A 257 -24.34 3.98 15.69
C ARG A 257 -23.85 2.71 16.38
N LYS A 258 -22.56 2.63 16.69
CA LYS A 258 -21.94 1.48 17.39
C LYS A 258 -21.93 1.65 18.92
N ASP A 259 -22.44 2.77 19.43
CA ASP A 259 -22.35 3.23 20.83
C ASP A 259 -20.93 3.05 21.42
N VAL A 260 -19.89 3.45 20.69
CA VAL A 260 -18.50 3.26 21.14
C VAL A 260 -18.14 4.25 22.24
N ARG A 261 -17.55 3.75 23.33
CA ARG A 261 -17.15 4.56 24.50
C ARG A 261 -15.69 4.31 24.89
N GLU A 262 -15.07 5.30 25.52
CA GLU A 262 -13.75 5.10 26.12
C GLU A 262 -13.85 4.09 27.27
N GLY A 263 -12.94 3.12 27.27
CA GLY A 263 -12.96 2.00 28.21
C GLY A 263 -13.65 0.74 27.68
N ASP A 264 -14.40 0.82 26.57
CA ASP A 264 -15.10 -0.34 26.01
C ASP A 264 -14.12 -1.44 25.58
N THR A 265 -14.55 -2.69 25.75
CA THR A 265 -13.95 -3.82 25.05
C THR A 265 -14.57 -3.92 23.66
N VAL A 266 -13.73 -3.92 22.63
CA VAL A 266 -14.15 -3.84 21.23
C VAL A 266 -13.52 -4.94 20.40
N LEU A 267 -14.25 -5.34 19.35
CA LEU A 267 -13.76 -6.21 18.30
C LEU A 267 -13.12 -5.33 17.21
N VAL A 268 -11.84 -5.55 16.95
CA VAL A 268 -11.03 -4.79 15.99
C VAL A 268 -10.61 -5.71 14.87
N GLN A 269 -10.57 -5.17 13.65
CA GLN A 269 -10.11 -5.90 12.48
C GLN A 269 -9.20 -5.03 11.62
N ARG A 270 -8.44 -5.64 10.70
CA ARG A 270 -7.68 -4.91 9.69
C ARG A 270 -8.43 -4.91 8.36
N ALA A 271 -9.07 -3.80 8.03
CA ALA A 271 -9.76 -3.66 6.75
C ALA A 271 -8.73 -3.76 5.59
N GLY A 272 -8.97 -4.71 4.70
CA GLY A 272 -8.11 -4.97 3.54
C GLY A 272 -6.63 -5.25 3.89
N ASP A 273 -6.36 -5.73 5.11
CA ASP A 273 -5.02 -5.97 5.69
C ASP A 273 -4.12 -4.74 5.83
N VAL A 274 -4.68 -3.52 5.84
CA VAL A 274 -3.88 -2.29 5.97
C VAL A 274 -4.32 -1.45 7.15
N ILE A 275 -5.59 -1.02 7.20
CA ILE A 275 -6.06 -0.03 8.18
C ILE A 275 -6.88 -0.72 9.28
N PRO A 276 -6.48 -0.65 10.55
CA PRO A 276 -7.27 -1.19 11.64
C PRO A 276 -8.53 -0.35 11.90
N GLU A 277 -9.68 -1.00 12.13
CA GLU A 277 -10.95 -0.36 12.43
C GLU A 277 -11.71 -1.10 13.54
N VAL A 278 -12.55 -0.37 14.27
CA VAL A 278 -13.46 -0.96 15.27
C VAL A 278 -14.72 -1.48 14.57
N VAL A 279 -14.95 -2.79 14.70
CA VAL A 279 -16.10 -3.50 14.11
C VAL A 279 -17.34 -3.30 14.96
N LYS A 280 -17.25 -3.65 16.25
CA LYS A 280 -18.34 -3.55 17.22
C LYS A 280 -17.84 -3.50 18.65
N VAL A 281 -18.68 -2.98 19.55
CA VAL A 281 -18.50 -3.07 20.99
C VAL A 281 -18.95 -4.45 21.49
N ILE A 282 -18.26 -4.99 22.49
CA ILE A 282 -18.69 -6.18 23.23
C ILE A 282 -19.43 -5.71 24.49
N GLU A 283 -20.72 -5.41 24.32
CA GLU A 283 -21.56 -4.79 25.36
C GLU A 283 -21.60 -5.60 26.66
N SER A 284 -21.55 -6.93 26.57
CA SER A 284 -21.54 -7.84 27.72
C SER A 284 -20.32 -7.69 28.63
N LYS A 285 -19.28 -6.96 28.20
CA LYS A 285 -18.07 -6.68 28.99
C LYS A 285 -18.04 -5.27 29.60
N ARG A 286 -19.12 -4.50 29.48
CA ARG A 286 -19.22 -3.17 30.08
C ARG A 286 -19.30 -3.24 31.60
N MET A 287 -18.57 -2.33 32.25
CA MET A 287 -18.54 -2.16 33.70
C MET A 287 -19.33 -0.93 34.16
N GLY A 288 -19.93 -0.17 33.24
CA GLY A 288 -20.77 1.00 33.55
C GLY A 288 -19.97 2.29 33.83
N ARG A 289 -18.65 2.24 33.69
CA ARG A 289 -17.73 3.38 33.90
C ARG A 289 -17.21 3.98 32.59
N GLU A 290 -17.64 3.44 31.45
CA GLU A 290 -17.21 3.84 30.12
C GLU A 290 -17.76 5.23 29.76
N LYS A 291 -16.92 6.05 29.11
CA LYS A 291 -17.26 7.45 28.82
C LYS A 291 -17.69 7.61 27.36
N LYS A 292 -18.86 8.22 27.15
CA LYS A 292 -19.29 8.61 25.81
C LYS A 292 -18.33 9.63 25.22
N PHE A 293 -18.05 9.47 23.92
CA PHE A 293 -17.20 10.38 23.17
C PHE A 293 -18.05 11.31 22.31
N SER A 294 -17.70 12.59 22.32
CA SER A 294 -18.20 13.59 21.39
C SER A 294 -17.03 14.41 20.86
N PHE A 295 -17.09 14.83 19.59
CA PHE A 295 -16.08 15.73 19.06
C PHE A 295 -15.99 17.03 19.87
N PRO A 296 -14.77 17.56 20.07
CA PRO A 296 -14.60 18.87 20.67
C PRO A 296 -15.13 19.96 19.73
N GLN A 297 -15.68 21.02 20.32
CA GLN A 297 -16.10 22.24 19.59
C GLN A 297 -14.92 23.07 19.08
N ARG A 298 -13.72 22.78 19.57
CA ARG A 298 -12.46 23.42 19.18
C ARG A 298 -11.45 22.37 18.75
N CYS A 299 -10.67 22.72 17.74
CA CYS A 299 -9.65 21.84 17.18
C CYS A 299 -8.56 21.55 18.23
N PRO A 300 -8.22 20.29 18.50
CA PRO A 300 -7.20 19.95 19.50
C PRO A 300 -5.79 20.43 19.14
N GLU A 301 -5.55 20.78 17.88
CA GLU A 301 -4.22 21.16 17.35
C GLU A 301 -4.01 22.68 17.26
N CYS A 302 -5.08 23.47 17.11
CA CYS A 302 -4.97 24.92 16.90
C CYS A 302 -6.04 25.75 17.61
N GLU A 303 -6.93 25.10 18.37
CA GLU A 303 -8.05 25.71 19.10
C GLU A 303 -9.08 26.48 18.26
N GLY A 304 -8.92 26.46 16.93
CA GLY A 304 -9.87 27.02 15.97
C GLY A 304 -11.22 26.31 16.02
N VAL A 305 -12.26 26.99 15.51
CA VAL A 305 -13.63 26.47 15.49
C VAL A 305 -13.70 25.16 14.68
N VAL A 306 -14.45 24.20 15.22
CA VAL A 306 -14.82 22.97 14.53
C VAL A 306 -16.24 23.11 14.03
N GLU A 307 -16.43 22.92 12.73
CA GLU A 307 -17.74 22.98 12.09
C GLU A 307 -18.10 21.64 11.48
N ARG A 308 -19.35 21.23 11.64
CA ARG A 308 -19.95 20.11 10.92
C ARG A 308 -21.19 20.64 10.22
N ALA A 309 -21.12 20.76 8.89
CA ALA A 309 -22.26 21.23 8.10
C ALA A 309 -23.45 20.28 8.24
N GLU A 310 -24.66 20.83 8.14
CA GLU A 310 -25.89 20.04 8.22
C GLU A 310 -25.91 18.99 7.11
N GLY A 311 -26.11 17.72 7.47
CA GLY A 311 -26.07 16.58 6.53
C GLY A 311 -24.68 16.02 6.23
N GLU A 312 -23.58 16.65 6.67
CA GLU A 312 -22.23 16.07 6.56
C GLU A 312 -21.86 15.24 7.80
N ALA A 313 -21.36 14.02 7.57
CA ALA A 313 -20.92 13.13 8.65
C ALA A 313 -19.59 13.55 9.29
N VAL A 314 -18.78 14.34 8.58
CA VAL A 314 -17.40 14.70 8.96
C VAL A 314 -17.36 16.11 9.55
N ALA A 315 -16.69 16.27 10.68
CA ALA A 315 -16.42 17.59 11.27
C ALA A 315 -15.07 18.12 10.78
N TYR A 316 -14.92 19.44 10.66
CA TYR A 316 -13.74 20.09 10.10
C TYR A 316 -13.22 21.22 10.98
N CYS A 317 -11.89 21.32 11.08
CA CYS A 317 -11.21 22.51 11.53
C CYS A 317 -11.16 23.52 10.38
N VAL A 318 -11.81 24.68 10.55
CA VAL A 318 -11.88 25.72 9.51
C VAL A 318 -10.63 26.62 9.44
N ASN A 319 -9.73 26.49 10.42
CA ASN A 319 -8.49 27.26 10.43
C ASN A 319 -7.48 26.70 9.42
N ALA A 320 -7.39 27.33 8.25
CA ALA A 320 -6.42 26.96 7.21
C ALA A 320 -4.95 27.02 7.68
N GLN A 321 -4.63 27.83 8.69
CA GLN A 321 -3.29 27.95 9.30
C GLN A 321 -3.05 26.95 10.43
N CYS A 322 -3.98 26.01 10.67
CA CYS A 322 -3.78 24.94 11.64
C CYS A 322 -2.49 24.17 11.31
N ARG A 323 -1.58 24.08 12.28
CA ARG A 323 -0.27 23.42 12.12
C ARG A 323 -0.39 21.97 11.64
N ALA A 324 -1.35 21.22 12.18
CA ALA A 324 -1.63 19.86 11.73
C ALA A 324 -2.04 19.81 10.24
N GLN A 325 -2.89 20.75 9.79
CA GLN A 325 -3.25 20.82 8.37
C GLN A 325 -2.06 21.21 7.49
N VAL A 326 -1.22 22.16 7.94
CA VAL A 326 0.01 22.56 7.23
C VAL A 326 0.94 21.37 7.05
N LYS A 327 1.22 20.64 8.14
CA LYS A 327 2.05 19.42 8.13
C LYS A 327 1.50 18.38 7.14
N GLU A 328 0.21 18.07 7.23
CA GLU A 328 -0.44 17.09 6.35
C GLU A 328 -0.48 17.53 4.88
N ARG A 329 -0.68 18.83 4.59
CA ARG A 329 -0.60 19.35 3.22
C ARG A 329 0.80 19.24 2.65
N ILE A 330 1.84 19.57 3.43
CA ILE A 330 3.24 19.44 2.99
C ILE A 330 3.59 17.96 2.77
N ARG A 331 3.19 17.06 3.69
CA ARG A 331 3.38 15.60 3.53
C ARG A 331 2.70 15.08 2.26
N HIS A 332 1.46 15.50 2.00
CA HIS A 332 0.75 15.15 0.77
C HIS A 332 1.47 15.68 -0.47
N TYR A 333 1.87 16.95 -0.45
CA TYR A 333 2.59 17.60 -1.54
C TYR A 333 3.90 16.87 -1.87
N ALA A 334 4.66 16.46 -0.84
CA ALA A 334 5.91 15.71 -0.97
C ALA A 334 5.73 14.25 -1.42
N SER A 335 4.52 13.69 -1.30
CA SER A 335 4.27 12.26 -1.48
C SER A 335 4.67 11.74 -2.87
N LYS A 336 4.95 10.44 -2.95
CA LYS A 336 5.39 9.77 -4.18
C LYS A 336 4.44 9.96 -5.37
N ARG A 337 3.14 10.18 -5.16
CA ARG A 337 2.18 10.41 -6.28
C ARG A 337 1.93 11.89 -6.57
N ALA A 338 2.38 12.77 -5.69
CA ALA A 338 2.36 14.21 -5.84
C ALA A 338 3.71 14.68 -6.43
N MET A 339 4.43 15.55 -5.72
CA MET A 339 5.68 16.15 -6.21
C MET A 339 6.91 15.25 -6.04
N ASP A 340 6.79 14.15 -5.29
CA ASP A 340 7.83 13.10 -5.19
C ASP A 340 9.16 13.65 -4.67
N ILE A 341 9.09 14.26 -3.49
CA ILE A 341 10.25 14.89 -2.84
C ILE A 341 10.85 13.88 -1.88
N GLU A 342 11.83 13.13 -2.37
CA GLU A 342 12.56 12.17 -1.56
C GLU A 342 13.29 12.86 -0.39
N GLY A 343 13.25 12.23 0.79
CA GLY A 343 13.83 12.78 2.01
C GLY A 343 12.91 13.72 2.78
N LEU A 344 11.80 14.23 2.21
CA LEU A 344 10.83 15.07 2.95
C LEU A 344 9.78 14.22 3.68
N GLY A 345 10.24 13.41 4.64
CA GLY A 345 9.39 12.51 5.43
C GLY A 345 8.71 13.19 6.63
N GLU A 346 7.83 12.44 7.29
CA GLU A 346 6.98 12.89 8.42
C GLU A 346 7.75 13.71 9.47
N LYS A 347 8.85 13.15 9.99
CA LYS A 347 9.68 13.78 11.03
C LYS A 347 10.34 15.09 10.59
N ILE A 348 10.74 15.17 9.32
CA ILE A 348 11.39 16.38 8.78
C ILE A 348 10.32 17.45 8.56
N VAL A 349 9.15 17.09 8.02
CA VAL A 349 8.03 18.03 7.90
C VAL A 349 7.61 18.56 9.27
N ASP A 350 7.49 17.70 10.27
CA ASP A 350 7.18 18.12 11.64
C ASP A 350 8.17 19.15 12.14
N MET A 351 9.45 18.83 12.09
CA MET A 351 10.51 19.73 12.53
C MET A 351 10.50 21.08 11.78
N LEU A 352 10.37 21.07 10.45
CA LEU A 352 10.36 22.28 9.63
C LEU A 352 9.18 23.20 9.97
N VAL A 353 7.99 22.62 10.14
CA VAL A 353 6.79 23.37 10.51
C VAL A 353 6.87 23.81 11.97
N ASP A 354 7.38 22.96 12.86
CA ASP A 354 7.40 23.22 14.30
C ASP A 354 8.38 24.32 14.69
N GLN A 355 9.48 24.45 13.95
CA GLN A 355 10.43 25.56 14.07
C GLN A 355 10.03 26.80 13.26
N GLY A 356 8.87 26.76 12.57
CA GLY A 356 8.37 27.89 11.79
C GLY A 356 9.16 28.18 10.50
N LEU A 357 10.03 27.27 10.06
CA LEU A 357 10.80 27.42 8.83
C LEU A 357 9.93 27.28 7.57
N VAL A 358 8.83 26.52 7.68
CA VAL A 358 7.90 26.26 6.58
C VAL A 358 6.48 26.43 7.10
N ARG A 359 5.71 27.34 6.49
CA ARG A 359 4.29 27.60 6.84
C ARG A 359 3.34 27.14 5.73
N ASN A 360 3.84 27.02 4.52
CA ASN A 360 3.11 26.53 3.36
C ASN A 360 4.05 25.80 2.40
N VAL A 361 3.49 25.23 1.33
CA VAL A 361 4.27 24.45 0.34
C VAL A 361 5.26 25.29 -0.47
N ALA A 362 5.03 26.60 -0.64
CA ALA A 362 5.94 27.47 -1.39
C ALA A 362 7.23 27.74 -0.60
N ASP A 363 7.15 27.83 0.74
CA ASP A 363 8.31 28.05 1.61
C ASP A 363 9.37 26.93 1.46
N LEU A 364 8.97 25.71 1.04
CA LEU A 364 9.90 24.61 0.77
C LEU A 364 10.98 25.00 -0.24
N TYR A 365 10.61 25.76 -1.26
CA TYR A 365 11.50 26.16 -2.35
C TYR A 365 12.43 27.32 -1.99
N ALA A 366 12.27 27.91 -0.80
CA ALA A 366 13.17 28.92 -0.25
C ALA A 366 14.22 28.33 0.72
N LEU A 367 14.10 27.05 1.09
CA LEU A 367 15.00 26.39 2.02
C LEU A 367 16.44 26.30 1.47
N LYS A 368 17.42 26.60 2.32
CA LYS A 368 18.84 26.51 1.99
C LYS A 368 19.50 25.35 2.72
N ALA A 369 20.44 24.68 2.05
CA ALA A 369 21.13 23.52 2.62
C ALA A 369 21.87 23.85 3.93
N ALA A 370 22.47 25.05 4.02
CA ALA A 370 23.16 25.52 5.23
C ALA A 370 22.22 25.60 6.45
N GLN A 371 21.01 26.15 6.26
CA GLN A 371 20.01 26.23 7.32
C GLN A 371 19.53 24.84 7.76
N LEU A 372 19.38 23.91 6.80
CA LEU A 372 18.94 22.56 7.09
C LEU A 372 20.01 21.71 7.78
N SER A 373 21.30 21.97 7.52
CA SER A 373 22.39 21.22 8.13
C SER A 373 22.59 21.50 9.62
N GLU A 374 22.04 22.61 10.12
CA GLU A 374 22.06 22.96 11.54
C GLU A 374 20.97 22.21 12.33
N LEU A 375 20.03 21.55 11.64
CA LEU A 375 18.91 20.87 12.25
C LEU A 375 19.30 19.47 12.74
N GLU A 376 18.77 19.11 13.90
CA GLU A 376 18.95 17.78 14.47
C GLU A 376 18.47 16.72 13.45
N ARG A 377 19.33 15.72 13.15
CA ARG A 377 19.11 14.62 12.18
C ARG A 377 19.34 14.97 10.69
N LEU A 378 19.69 16.20 10.33
CA LEU A 378 20.07 16.56 8.97
C LEU A 378 21.55 16.93 8.90
N GLY A 379 22.41 15.98 8.53
CA GLY A 379 23.79 16.31 8.18
C GLY A 379 23.87 17.05 6.83
N GLU A 380 25.00 17.69 6.54
CA GLU A 380 25.20 18.47 5.30
C GLU A 380 24.81 17.73 4.02
N LYS A 381 25.13 16.43 3.93
CA LYS A 381 24.81 15.62 2.76
C LYS A 381 23.29 15.42 2.62
N SER A 382 22.60 15.11 3.71
CA SER A 382 21.15 14.94 3.72
C SER A 382 20.43 16.26 3.41
N ALA A 383 20.93 17.38 3.96
CA ALA A 383 20.43 18.71 3.66
C ALA A 383 20.56 19.07 2.17
N ARG A 384 21.74 18.83 1.58
CA ARG A 384 21.98 19.03 0.14
C ARG A 384 21.07 18.14 -0.72
N ASN A 385 20.93 16.87 -0.35
CA ASN A 385 20.05 15.94 -1.07
C ASN A 385 18.58 16.39 -1.03
N LEU A 386 18.10 16.85 0.13
CA LEU A 386 16.73 17.33 0.28
C LEU A 386 16.47 18.58 -0.56
N VAL A 387 17.36 19.58 -0.52
CA VAL A 387 17.23 20.77 -1.37
C VAL A 387 17.27 20.40 -2.85
N SER A 388 18.15 19.48 -3.25
CA SER A 388 18.19 18.97 -4.62
C SER A 388 16.89 18.27 -5.02
N ALA A 389 16.30 17.47 -4.13
CA ALA A 389 15.03 16.78 -4.39
C ALA A 389 13.86 17.78 -4.55
N ILE A 390 13.83 18.83 -3.73
CA ILE A 390 12.87 19.94 -3.84
C ILE A 390 13.06 20.68 -5.18
N GLU A 391 14.30 20.96 -5.60
CA GLU A 391 14.54 21.64 -6.87
C GLU A 391 14.08 20.79 -8.07
N GLN A 392 14.40 19.49 -8.04
CA GLN A 392 13.97 18.54 -9.08
C GLN A 392 12.45 18.38 -9.15
N SER A 393 11.72 18.60 -8.06
CA SER A 393 10.27 18.50 -8.07
C SER A 393 9.57 19.60 -8.88
N LYS A 394 10.25 20.70 -9.21
CA LYS A 394 9.69 21.74 -10.09
C LYS A 394 9.36 21.24 -11.50
N ALA A 395 10.03 20.20 -11.97
CA ALA A 395 9.83 19.61 -13.29
C ALA A 395 8.70 18.57 -13.36
N ARG A 396 7.89 18.41 -12.29
CA ARG A 396 6.79 17.45 -12.28
C ARG A 396 5.64 17.93 -13.16
N SER A 397 4.89 16.98 -13.73
CA SER A 397 3.81 17.28 -14.66
C SER A 397 2.65 18.01 -14.00
N LEU A 398 1.86 18.75 -14.80
CA LEU A 398 0.69 19.51 -14.34
C LEU A 398 -0.30 18.62 -13.54
N ARG A 399 -0.56 17.38 -13.98
CA ARG A 399 -1.42 16.44 -13.23
C ARG A 399 -0.91 16.17 -11.81
N ARG A 400 0.40 16.05 -11.62
CA ARG A 400 1.01 15.80 -10.30
C ARG A 400 0.95 17.06 -9.45
N PHE A 401 1.17 18.22 -10.06
CA PHE A 401 1.03 19.52 -9.39
C PHE A 401 -0.40 19.76 -8.89
N ILE A 402 -1.42 19.62 -9.75
CA ILE A 402 -2.83 19.76 -9.36
C ILE A 402 -3.18 18.77 -8.24
N HIS A 403 -2.73 17.52 -8.35
CA HIS A 403 -2.93 16.54 -7.30
C HIS A 403 -2.25 16.95 -5.98
N ALA A 404 -1.03 17.49 -6.04
CA ALA A 404 -0.23 17.90 -4.89
C ALA A 404 -0.85 19.06 -4.10
N LEU A 405 -1.61 19.95 -4.76
CA LEU A 405 -2.32 21.05 -4.10
C LEU A 405 -3.39 20.57 -3.10
N GLY A 406 -3.85 19.31 -3.22
CA GLY A 406 -4.79 18.72 -2.27
C GLY A 406 -6.17 19.37 -2.29
N ILE A 407 -6.60 19.86 -3.47
CA ILE A 407 -7.92 20.49 -3.67
C ILE A 407 -9.02 19.48 -3.26
N ARG A 408 -10.03 19.95 -2.53
CA ARG A 408 -11.14 19.10 -2.05
C ARG A 408 -11.80 18.40 -3.24
N HIS A 409 -12.06 17.10 -3.09
CA HIS A 409 -12.61 16.22 -4.13
C HIS A 409 -11.71 15.97 -5.37
N VAL A 410 -10.54 16.60 -5.48
CA VAL A 410 -9.62 16.39 -6.61
C VAL A 410 -8.60 15.31 -6.27
N GLY A 411 -8.97 14.06 -6.57
CA GLY A 411 -8.05 12.92 -6.54
C GLY A 411 -7.08 12.91 -7.72
N GLU A 412 -6.16 11.95 -7.74
CA GLU A 412 -5.15 11.80 -8.81
C GLU A 412 -5.76 11.73 -10.22
N GLN A 413 -6.91 11.05 -10.35
CA GLN A 413 -7.61 10.91 -11.64
C GLN A 413 -8.26 12.22 -12.10
N ILE A 414 -8.95 12.92 -11.19
CA ILE A 414 -9.55 14.22 -11.52
C ILE A 414 -8.44 15.21 -11.86
N ALA A 415 -7.31 15.18 -11.14
CA ALA A 415 -6.15 16.00 -11.48
C ALA A 415 -5.58 15.68 -12.87
N GLU A 416 -5.62 14.42 -13.31
CA GLU A 416 -5.23 14.03 -14.68
C GLU A 416 -6.21 14.56 -15.72
N ILE A 417 -7.53 14.42 -15.49
CA ILE A 417 -8.57 14.96 -16.38
C ILE A 417 -8.43 16.48 -16.50
N LEU A 418 -8.32 17.20 -15.37
CA LEU A 418 -8.13 18.65 -15.35
C LEU A 418 -6.85 19.06 -16.09
N ALA A 419 -5.74 18.33 -15.89
CA ALA A 419 -4.51 18.64 -16.59
C ALA A 419 -4.62 18.42 -18.10
N GLN A 420 -5.36 17.40 -18.56
CA GLN A 420 -5.58 17.13 -19.97
C GLN A 420 -6.48 18.20 -20.61
N GLU A 421 -7.54 18.60 -19.93
CA GLU A 421 -8.52 19.54 -20.46
C GLU A 421 -8.00 20.98 -20.48
N PHE A 422 -7.37 21.42 -19.39
CA PHE A 422 -6.93 22.80 -19.24
C PHE A 422 -5.47 23.03 -19.63
N GLY A 423 -4.61 22.01 -19.64
CA GLY A 423 -3.22 22.06 -20.13
C GLY A 423 -2.24 23.05 -19.47
N SER A 424 -2.69 23.96 -18.60
CA SER A 424 -1.89 24.98 -17.90
C SER A 424 -2.58 25.41 -16.61
N VAL A 425 -1.83 25.93 -15.64
CA VAL A 425 -2.39 26.41 -14.36
C VAL A 425 -3.23 27.66 -14.57
N GLU A 426 -2.81 28.53 -15.49
CA GLU A 426 -3.47 29.79 -15.83
C GLU A 426 -4.90 29.52 -16.32
N ARG A 427 -5.04 28.67 -17.35
CA ARG A 427 -6.35 28.26 -17.87
C ARG A 427 -7.24 27.50 -16.88
N LEU A 428 -6.66 26.84 -15.87
CA LEU A 428 -7.43 26.17 -14.82
C LEU A 428 -7.94 27.15 -13.76
N ALA A 429 -7.26 28.29 -13.59
CA ALA A 429 -7.60 29.30 -12.59
C ALA A 429 -8.63 30.32 -13.10
N GLU A 430 -8.80 30.45 -14.42
CA GLU A 430 -9.92 31.12 -15.08
C GLU A 430 -11.24 30.37 -14.85
#